data_AF-A0A811RSZ1-F1
#
_entry.id   AF-A0A811RSZ1-F1
#
_cell.length_a   1.000
_cell.length_b   1.000
_cell.length_c   1.000
_cell.angle_alpha   90.00
_cell.angle_beta   90.00
_cell.angle_gamma   90.00
#
_symmetry.space_group_name_H-M   'P 1'
#
loop_
_entity.id
_entity.type
_entity.pdbx_description
1 polymer ?
#
loop_
_entity_poly.entity_id
_entity_poly.type
_entity_poly.pdbx_seq_one_letter_code
_entity_poly.pdbx_strand_id
1 'polypeptide(L)'
;MKAGSCRVARWIDEELWRCKEEMQVSCRTFFSMEEMVSIGLTQDTQGQDEVQAIKNTKGTKRIKNFHWKEDEIICSGWLNVSKDPIVGANQSRSSFWGRVHAFFEKHKKSTAVRTESSIMHRWLTIQYQVNKFCACYEAILRRNQSGFTIEDKDNKSFGLLHCYTILKGEDKWKAKMIELAEIEKEKQANKKKQKPSSKVSRPRDDEVNSEDHVIQVDSESPEPRKRSEGIKKAKENLRRGGGEACMEALGKMMEEKKALDMQKEKAKEERFMATLELEKATFELEKKRVATEEKKAEAEEKKAKAKLMKEKKKLCKVIVDGRVVNKAGTQVSDKSVIEIKAEIPKYVCRAGHKLEAAIKGFDIDCDGKIALDSGLSTGGFTDCLLQHGASHVYGVDVGYGQVAEKIRTHERVSVIERTNLRYLSQLPELVDLVTLDLSFISILLVMPAVIKVMKTDSTLITLIKPQFEARRSKVGGGGIVRDPLVHKEVLDRIISGVEEFGFCNKGWIESPIKGAEGNKEFLACFHSIRVSESQQER
;
A
#
# COMPACT_ATOMS: atom_id res chain seq x y z
N MET A 1 -33.25 55.76 -25.95
CA MET A 1 -32.29 55.70 -27.07
C MET A 1 -31.24 54.65 -26.75
N LYS A 2 -31.07 53.68 -27.67
CA LYS A 2 -29.89 52.82 -27.97
C LYS A 2 -29.20 52.09 -26.78
N ALA A 3 -29.30 50.77 -26.61
CA ALA A 3 -28.92 49.63 -27.47
C ALA A 3 -27.41 49.29 -27.48
N GLY A 4 -27.10 48.01 -27.21
CA GLY A 4 -25.82 47.31 -27.47
C GLY A 4 -24.84 47.35 -26.29
N SER A 5 -24.26 46.28 -25.78
CA SER A 5 -24.07 44.92 -26.27
C SER A 5 -23.77 44.03 -25.05
N CYS A 6 -24.69 43.14 -24.68
CA CYS A 6 -24.44 42.08 -23.71
C CYS A 6 -24.78 40.77 -24.40
N ARG A 7 -23.88 40.31 -25.26
CA ARG A 7 -24.03 39.05 -25.99
C ARG A 7 -22.72 38.45 -26.48
N VAL A 8 -21.67 38.42 -25.65
CA VAL A 8 -20.52 37.49 -25.78
C VAL A 8 -19.90 37.22 -24.40
N ALA A 9 -20.64 36.64 -23.47
CA ALA A 9 -20.09 36.09 -22.22
C ALA A 9 -20.98 34.96 -21.67
N ARG A 10 -21.67 34.27 -22.58
CA ARG A 10 -22.47 33.09 -22.30
C ARG A 10 -21.98 32.02 -23.27
N TRP A 11 -20.72 31.59 -23.09
CA TRP A 11 -20.13 30.41 -23.75
C TRP A 11 -18.72 30.00 -23.27
N ILE A 12 -18.14 30.59 -22.20
CA ILE A 12 -16.90 30.08 -21.57
C ILE A 12 -17.03 30.14 -20.05
N ASP A 13 -18.09 29.53 -19.51
CA ASP A 13 -18.19 29.28 -18.05
C ASP A 13 -18.94 27.96 -17.70
N GLU A 14 -19.22 27.11 -18.69
CA GLU A 14 -19.81 25.78 -18.47
C GLU A 14 -18.82 24.61 -18.62
N GLU A 15 -17.56 24.85 -18.98
CA GLU A 15 -16.54 23.78 -19.09
C GLU A 15 -15.46 23.78 -18.00
N LEU A 16 -15.39 24.79 -17.13
CA LEU A 16 -14.37 24.87 -16.07
C LEU A 16 -14.85 24.43 -14.67
N TRP A 17 -16.14 24.09 -14.53
CA TRP A 17 -16.69 23.48 -13.32
C TRP A 17 -16.93 21.97 -13.46
N ARG A 18 -16.80 21.42 -14.68
CA ARG A 18 -17.09 20.02 -15.02
C ARG A 18 -15.87 19.07 -14.93
N CYS A 19 -14.69 19.59 -14.59
CA CYS A 19 -13.43 18.83 -14.59
C CYS A 19 -12.85 18.57 -13.18
N LYS A 20 -13.67 18.65 -12.12
CA LYS A 20 -13.20 18.51 -10.72
C LYS A 20 -13.72 17.28 -9.96
N GLU A 21 -14.45 16.36 -10.60
CA GLU A 21 -15.09 15.23 -9.90
C GLU A 21 -14.85 13.82 -10.49
N GLU A 22 -13.90 13.63 -11.40
CA GLU A 22 -13.54 12.30 -11.89
C GLU A 22 -12.03 12.07 -11.80
N MET A 23 -11.53 11.63 -10.63
CA MET A 23 -10.33 10.80 -10.53
C MET A 23 -10.12 10.31 -9.09
N GLN A 24 -10.79 9.23 -8.72
CA GLN A 24 -10.36 8.41 -7.61
C GLN A 24 -10.76 6.94 -7.82
N VAL A 25 -9.94 6.20 -8.59
CA VAL A 25 -9.88 4.74 -8.50
C VAL A 25 -8.42 4.31 -8.44
N SER A 26 -8.07 3.79 -7.26
CA SER A 26 -7.11 2.72 -6.96
C SER A 26 -5.74 2.69 -7.63
N CYS A 27 -4.71 2.98 -6.83
CA CYS A 27 -3.55 2.09 -6.70
C CYS A 27 -2.84 2.39 -5.35
N ARG A 28 -3.09 1.57 -4.33
CA ARG A 28 -2.27 1.54 -3.09
C ARG A 28 -1.68 0.15 -2.90
N THR A 29 -0.38 0.05 -3.11
CA THR A 29 0.49 -0.91 -2.42
C THR A 29 1.70 -0.16 -1.90
N PHE A 30 1.71 0.01 -0.58
CA PHE A 30 2.82 -0.01 0.39
C PHE A 30 4.20 0.57 0.03
N PHE A 31 4.67 1.50 0.87
CA PHE A 31 5.75 1.24 1.85
C PHE A 31 5.68 2.31 2.96
N SER A 32 5.56 1.87 4.22
CA SER A 32 5.85 2.68 5.41
C SER A 32 7.37 2.61 5.65
N MET A 33 8.03 3.75 5.72
CA MET A 33 9.47 3.87 6.03
C MET A 33 9.61 4.67 7.33
N GLU A 34 9.34 4.03 8.47
CA GLU A 34 9.61 4.63 9.78
C GLU A 34 10.22 3.65 10.80
N GLU A 35 10.89 2.59 10.36
CA GLU A 35 11.80 1.79 11.19
C GLU A 35 12.95 1.26 10.34
N MET A 36 14.10 1.95 10.36
CA MET A 36 15.44 1.39 10.11
C MET A 36 16.50 2.51 10.18
N VAL A 37 16.61 3.10 11.38
CA VAL A 37 17.85 3.79 11.79
C VAL A 37 18.38 3.02 13.00
N SER A 38 19.12 1.95 12.74
CA SER A 38 20.22 1.48 13.58
C SER A 38 20.92 0.28 12.96
N ILE A 39 22.22 0.21 13.28
CA ILE A 39 23.19 -0.88 13.05
C ILE A 39 24.00 -0.75 11.74
N GLY A 40 25.18 -0.13 11.90
CA GLY A 40 26.44 -0.90 11.87
C GLY A 40 27.07 -1.20 10.51
N LEU A 41 28.19 -0.51 10.24
CA LEU A 41 29.24 -0.90 9.30
C LEU A 41 29.70 -2.37 9.51
N THR A 42 29.95 -3.13 8.42
CA THR A 42 31.28 -3.71 8.07
C THR A 42 31.22 -4.66 6.86
N GLN A 43 32.16 -4.41 5.93
CA GLN A 43 32.96 -5.31 5.07
C GLN A 43 32.34 -6.38 4.14
N ASP A 44 32.61 -6.14 2.85
CA ASP A 44 33.19 -7.02 1.83
C ASP A 44 32.66 -8.44 1.59
N THR A 45 32.16 -8.66 0.37
CA THR A 45 32.68 -9.70 -0.55
C THR A 45 32.28 -9.37 -2.00
N GLN A 46 33.27 -9.38 -2.88
CA GLN A 46 33.18 -9.08 -4.31
C GLN A 46 32.90 -10.34 -5.15
N GLY A 47 32.34 -10.13 -6.34
CA GLY A 47 32.35 -11.01 -7.51
C GLY A 47 31.58 -10.31 -8.64
N GLN A 48 32.16 -9.26 -9.26
CA GLN A 48 32.95 -9.26 -10.51
C GLN A 48 32.22 -9.81 -11.74
N ASP A 49 31.65 -8.88 -12.52
CA ASP A 49 31.72 -8.93 -13.99
C ASP A 49 32.49 -7.70 -14.46
N GLU A 50 33.45 -7.92 -15.34
CA GLU A 50 34.44 -6.95 -15.82
C GLU A 50 33.80 -5.76 -16.55
N VAL A 51 33.96 -4.57 -15.97
CA VAL A 51 33.94 -3.32 -16.74
C VAL A 51 35.25 -2.59 -16.47
N GLN A 52 35.96 -2.31 -17.56
CA GLN A 52 37.31 -1.74 -17.63
C GLN A 52 37.58 -0.65 -16.59
N ALA A 53 38.62 -0.87 -15.78
CA ALA A 53 39.11 0.05 -14.78
C ALA A 53 39.63 1.35 -15.41
N ILE A 54 38.88 2.44 -15.25
CA ILE A 54 39.41 3.79 -15.45
C ILE A 54 40.29 4.12 -14.25
N LYS A 55 41.59 4.29 -14.51
CA LYS A 55 42.62 4.68 -13.53
C LYS A 55 42.17 5.92 -12.76
N ASN A 56 42.30 5.83 -11.44
CA ASN A 56 41.98 6.87 -10.48
C ASN A 56 42.95 8.06 -10.66
N THR A 57 42.57 9.05 -11.48
CA THR A 57 43.28 10.33 -11.55
C THR A 57 42.96 11.15 -10.31
N LYS A 58 43.97 11.28 -9.44
CA LYS A 58 44.05 12.32 -8.41
C LYS A 58 43.67 13.68 -9.02
N GLY A 59 42.62 14.30 -8.47
CA GLY A 59 42.14 15.63 -8.87
C GLY A 59 40.87 15.61 -9.74
N THR A 60 39.83 14.87 -9.38
CA THR A 60 38.53 14.99 -10.04
C THR A 60 37.93 16.37 -9.78
N LYS A 61 37.90 17.21 -10.81
CA LYS A 61 37.19 18.49 -10.82
C LYS A 61 35.78 18.30 -10.25
N ARG A 62 35.40 19.12 -9.26
CA ARG A 62 34.05 19.13 -8.67
C ARG A 62 33.02 19.09 -9.79
N ILE A 63 32.21 18.04 -9.83
CA ILE A 63 31.18 17.86 -10.86
C ILE A 63 30.28 19.09 -10.84
N LYS A 64 29.99 19.67 -12.01
CA LYS A 64 29.15 20.87 -12.13
C LYS A 64 27.80 20.64 -11.45
N ASN A 65 27.26 21.68 -10.80
CA ASN A 65 25.92 21.62 -10.21
C ASN A 65 24.87 21.22 -11.25
N PHE A 66 23.76 20.64 -10.80
CA PHE A 66 22.64 20.32 -11.67
C PHE A 66 22.08 21.60 -12.28
N HIS A 67 21.94 21.59 -13.60
CA HIS A 67 21.31 22.67 -14.35
C HIS A 67 19.78 22.47 -14.33
N TRP A 68 18.99 23.54 -14.39
CA TRP A 68 17.52 23.47 -14.33
C TRP A 68 16.92 22.55 -15.41
N LYS A 69 17.49 22.53 -16.62
CA LYS A 69 17.12 21.57 -17.68
C LYS A 69 17.36 20.10 -17.30
N GLU A 70 18.38 19.82 -16.50
CA GLU A 70 18.60 18.46 -15.98
C GLU A 70 17.47 18.11 -14.98
N ASP A 71 17.04 19.07 -14.15
CA ASP A 71 15.94 18.85 -13.20
C ASP A 71 14.61 18.54 -13.91
N GLU A 72 14.31 19.19 -15.05
CA GLU A 72 13.14 18.88 -15.89
C GLU A 72 13.17 17.45 -16.42
N ILE A 73 14.34 16.99 -16.86
CA ILE A 73 14.53 15.63 -17.38
C ILE A 73 14.38 14.61 -16.24
N ILE A 74 14.88 14.91 -15.05
CA ILE A 74 14.71 14.05 -13.87
C ILE A 74 13.23 13.93 -13.51
N CYS A 75 12.48 15.05 -13.50
CA CYS A 75 11.03 15.03 -13.25
C CYS A 75 10.28 14.21 -14.30
N SER A 76 10.60 14.43 -15.58
CA SER A 76 9.98 13.72 -16.71
C SER A 76 10.30 12.23 -16.68
N GLY A 77 11.54 11.86 -16.38
CA GLY A 77 11.97 10.47 -16.26
C GLY A 77 11.33 9.76 -15.09
N TRP A 78 11.21 10.43 -13.94
CA TRP A 78 10.49 9.90 -12.80
C TRP A 78 9.01 9.65 -13.11
N LEU A 79 8.34 10.57 -13.81
CA LEU A 79 6.94 10.41 -14.24
C LEU A 79 6.78 9.28 -15.26
N ASN A 80 7.68 9.22 -16.25
CA ASN A 80 7.67 8.20 -17.29
C ASN A 80 7.76 6.79 -16.70
N VAL A 81 8.72 6.55 -15.81
CA VAL A 81 8.89 5.24 -15.15
C VAL A 81 7.75 4.98 -14.16
N SER A 82 7.25 6.01 -13.48
CA SER A 82 6.18 5.89 -12.49
C SER A 82 4.79 5.58 -13.06
N LYS A 83 4.55 5.92 -14.33
CA LYS A 83 3.26 5.78 -15.01
C LYS A 83 3.21 4.60 -15.97
N ASP A 84 4.31 3.88 -16.16
CA ASP A 84 4.37 2.74 -17.07
C ASP A 84 3.51 1.57 -16.54
N PRO A 85 2.39 1.22 -17.21
CA PRO A 85 1.46 0.21 -16.75
C PRO A 85 2.01 -1.23 -16.87
N ILE A 86 3.10 -1.45 -17.62
CA ILE A 86 3.76 -2.75 -17.76
C ILE A 86 4.70 -3.02 -16.56
N VAL A 87 5.12 -1.95 -15.88
CA VAL A 87 6.29 -1.98 -14.97
C VAL A 87 5.95 -1.54 -13.54
N GLY A 88 4.77 -0.95 -13.32
CA GLY A 88 4.40 -0.31 -12.05
C GLY A 88 4.19 -1.23 -10.84
N ALA A 89 4.19 -2.56 -10.99
CA ALA A 89 4.02 -3.51 -9.89
C ALA A 89 5.29 -4.36 -9.68
N ASN A 90 5.83 -4.34 -8.46
CA ASN A 90 6.96 -5.18 -7.98
C ASN A 90 8.35 -4.91 -8.58
N GLN A 91 8.79 -3.64 -8.61
CA GLN A 91 10.14 -3.27 -9.01
C GLN A 91 11.07 -3.02 -7.81
N SER A 92 12.32 -3.51 -7.87
CA SER A 92 13.37 -3.17 -6.89
C SER A 92 13.84 -1.72 -7.03
N ARG A 93 14.28 -1.10 -5.93
CA ARG A 93 14.77 0.30 -5.91
C ARG A 93 15.83 0.57 -6.99
N SER A 94 16.80 -0.33 -7.14
CA SER A 94 17.87 -0.20 -8.13
C SER A 94 17.34 -0.28 -9.56
N SER A 95 16.40 -1.19 -9.84
CA SER A 95 15.78 -1.24 -11.17
C SER A 95 15.03 0.07 -11.49
N PHE A 96 14.35 0.68 -10.50
CA PHE A 96 13.56 1.90 -10.71
C PHE A 96 14.45 3.06 -11.09
N TRP A 97 15.48 3.29 -10.28
CA TRP A 97 16.41 4.38 -10.50
C TRP A 97 17.32 4.11 -11.71
N GLY A 98 17.64 2.86 -12.02
CA GLY A 98 18.31 2.49 -13.27
C GLY A 98 17.52 2.88 -14.52
N ARG A 99 16.19 2.74 -14.52
CA ARG A 99 15.32 3.18 -15.64
C ARG A 99 15.21 4.71 -15.72
N VAL A 100 15.11 5.39 -14.58
CA VAL A 100 15.11 6.86 -14.54
C VAL A 100 16.46 7.40 -15.01
N HIS A 101 17.56 6.74 -14.66
CA HIS A 101 18.91 7.05 -15.12
C HIS A 101 19.04 6.82 -16.63
N ALA A 102 18.57 5.70 -17.16
CA ALA A 102 18.54 5.45 -18.61
C ALA A 102 17.71 6.50 -19.37
N PHE A 103 16.56 6.91 -18.83
CA PHE A 103 15.78 8.01 -19.39
C PHE A 103 16.56 9.32 -19.36
N PHE A 104 17.24 9.62 -18.26
CA PHE A 104 18.05 10.83 -18.12
C PHE A 104 19.20 10.86 -19.12
N GLU A 105 19.95 9.77 -19.27
CA GLU A 105 21.05 9.65 -20.23
C GLU A 105 20.59 9.81 -21.67
N LYS A 106 19.39 9.32 -22.02
CA LYS A 106 18.82 9.46 -23.36
C LYS A 106 18.42 10.92 -23.69
N HIS A 107 17.99 11.70 -22.70
CA HIS A 107 17.42 13.03 -22.92
C HIS A 107 18.33 14.18 -22.49
N LYS A 108 19.43 13.89 -21.77
CA LYS A 108 20.40 14.92 -21.39
C LYS A 108 21.11 15.46 -22.62
N LYS A 109 21.22 16.78 -22.69
CA LYS A 109 22.03 17.49 -23.71
C LYS A 109 23.44 17.82 -23.20
N SER A 110 23.72 17.49 -21.94
CA SER A 110 24.99 17.76 -21.27
C SER A 110 25.92 16.56 -21.41
N THR A 111 27.22 16.83 -21.59
CA THR A 111 28.28 15.82 -21.58
C THR A 111 28.66 15.38 -20.16
N ALA A 112 28.08 15.98 -19.12
CA ALA A 112 28.33 15.61 -17.74
C ALA A 112 27.77 14.20 -17.45
N VAL A 113 28.61 13.34 -16.85
CA VAL A 113 28.20 12.01 -16.39
C VAL A 113 27.57 12.15 -15.01
N ARG A 114 26.31 11.71 -14.87
CA ARG A 114 25.60 11.61 -13.59
C ARG A 114 25.42 10.14 -13.26
N THR A 115 25.65 9.75 -12.01
CA THR A 115 25.37 8.38 -11.56
C THR A 115 23.90 8.23 -11.16
N GLU A 116 23.41 7.00 -11.13
CA GLU A 116 22.06 6.67 -10.64
C GLU A 116 21.79 7.29 -9.26
N SER A 117 22.73 7.12 -8.32
CA SER A 117 22.63 7.70 -6.98
C SER A 117 22.59 9.24 -7.01
N SER A 118 23.36 9.89 -7.89
CA SER A 118 23.38 11.34 -8.01
C SER A 118 22.03 11.90 -8.47
N ILE A 119 21.40 11.24 -9.45
CA ILE A 119 20.05 11.60 -9.94
C ILE A 119 19.00 11.39 -8.86
N MET A 120 19.06 10.26 -8.15
CA MET A 120 18.16 9.96 -7.04
C MET A 120 18.24 11.02 -5.93
N HIS A 121 19.45 11.40 -5.50
CA HIS A 121 19.63 12.44 -4.48
C HIS A 121 19.15 13.81 -4.96
N ARG A 122 19.35 14.14 -6.24
CA ARG A 122 18.84 15.38 -6.83
C ARG A 122 17.31 15.39 -6.85
N TRP A 123 16.68 14.28 -7.24
CA TRP A 123 15.23 14.12 -7.18
C TRP A 123 14.68 14.33 -5.77
N LEU A 124 15.28 13.73 -4.74
CA LEU A 124 14.84 13.92 -3.35
C LEU A 124 14.90 15.40 -2.93
N THR A 125 15.91 16.12 -3.41
CA THR A 125 16.04 17.57 -3.17
C THR A 125 14.95 18.35 -3.88
N ILE A 126 14.68 18.05 -5.16
CA ILE A 126 13.59 18.66 -5.93
C ILE A 126 12.25 18.40 -5.22
N GLN A 127 12.02 17.14 -4.83
CA GLN A 127 10.78 16.73 -4.19
C GLN A 127 10.52 17.49 -2.90
N TYR A 128 11.53 17.56 -2.02
CA TYR A 128 11.42 18.30 -0.77
C TYR A 128 11.10 19.79 -0.98
N GLN A 129 11.82 20.45 -1.89
CA GLN A 129 11.66 21.89 -2.16
C GLN A 129 10.31 22.21 -2.82
N VAL A 130 9.87 21.41 -3.78
CA VAL A 130 8.56 21.58 -4.44
C VAL A 130 7.42 21.33 -3.44
N ASN A 131 7.52 20.32 -2.57
CA ASN A 131 6.52 20.07 -1.53
C ASN A 131 6.41 21.23 -0.54
N LYS A 132 7.56 21.77 -0.11
CA LYS A 132 7.62 22.96 0.75
C LYS A 132 6.97 24.18 0.07
N PHE A 133 7.25 24.39 -1.21
CA PHE A 133 6.61 25.45 -1.99
C PHE A 133 5.09 25.27 -2.08
N CYS A 134 4.60 24.06 -2.36
CA CYS A 134 3.17 23.78 -2.42
C CYS A 134 2.48 24.04 -1.08
N ALA A 135 3.08 23.62 0.03
CA ALA A 135 2.55 23.87 1.37
C ALA A 135 2.44 25.38 1.68
N CYS A 136 3.45 26.17 1.30
CA CYS A 136 3.42 27.63 1.41
C CYS A 136 2.38 28.26 0.48
N TYR A 137 2.28 27.79 -0.76
CA TYR A 137 1.30 28.27 -1.75
C TYR A 137 -0.14 28.02 -1.30
N GLU A 138 -0.45 26.82 -0.82
CA GLU A 138 -1.77 26.46 -0.26
C GLU A 138 -2.09 27.23 1.04
N ALA A 139 -1.09 27.52 1.87
CA ALA A 139 -1.28 28.36 3.05
C ALA A 139 -1.58 29.81 2.68
N ILE A 140 -1.04 30.30 1.55
CA ILE A 140 -1.34 31.62 0.99
C ILE A 140 -2.75 31.64 0.39
N LEU A 141 -3.13 30.64 -0.43
CA LEU A 141 -4.47 30.56 -1.03
C LEU A 141 -5.59 30.51 0.03
N ARG A 142 -5.33 29.88 1.18
CA ARG A 142 -6.28 29.81 2.31
C ARG A 142 -6.40 31.11 3.11
N ARG A 143 -5.48 32.06 2.95
CA ARG A 143 -5.63 33.39 3.55
C ARG A 143 -6.53 34.19 2.62
N ASN A 144 -7.77 34.46 3.06
CA ASN A 144 -8.60 35.49 2.43
C ASN A 144 -7.90 36.85 2.59
N GLN A 145 -7.04 37.21 1.64
CA GLN A 145 -6.52 38.56 1.51
C GLN A 145 -7.24 39.20 0.35
N SER A 146 -8.18 40.08 0.67
CA SER A 146 -8.58 41.16 -0.23
C SER A 146 -7.32 41.94 -0.63
N GLY A 147 -7.05 42.00 -1.93
CA GLY A 147 -6.21 43.04 -2.54
C GLY A 147 -4.70 42.80 -2.66
N PHE A 148 -4.23 41.55 -2.82
CA PHE A 148 -2.82 41.31 -3.19
C PHE A 148 -2.70 40.57 -4.52
N THR A 149 -2.02 41.18 -5.50
CA THR A 149 -1.69 40.58 -6.80
C THR A 149 -0.41 39.74 -6.71
N ILE A 150 -0.24 38.81 -7.67
CA ILE A 150 0.92 37.90 -7.76
C ILE A 150 2.25 38.66 -7.88
N GLU A 151 2.19 39.91 -8.36
CA GLU A 151 3.34 40.80 -8.60
C GLU A 151 3.91 41.43 -7.31
N ASP A 152 3.16 41.48 -6.20
CA ASP A 152 3.58 42.16 -4.96
C ASP A 152 4.41 41.27 -4.00
N LYS A 153 4.88 40.11 -4.45
CA LYS A 153 5.59 39.13 -3.62
C LYS A 153 6.99 38.83 -4.13
N ASP A 154 7.87 39.82 -4.13
CA ASP A 154 9.32 39.60 -4.17
C ASP A 154 9.88 39.62 -2.74
N ASN A 155 10.78 38.72 -2.32
CA ASN A 155 12.12 38.64 -2.89
C ASN A 155 12.84 37.31 -2.56
N LYS A 156 12.19 36.16 -2.81
CA LYS A 156 12.86 34.84 -2.89
C LYS A 156 12.20 34.03 -4.00
N SER A 157 12.71 34.16 -5.21
CA SER A 157 12.20 33.38 -6.34
C SER A 157 12.37 31.88 -6.04
N PHE A 158 11.27 31.13 -6.13
CA PHE A 158 11.31 29.68 -6.00
C PHE A 158 12.07 29.11 -7.22
N GLY A 159 13.35 28.76 -7.02
CA GLY A 159 14.26 28.35 -8.10
C GLY A 159 13.91 27.04 -8.83
N LEU A 160 12.87 26.33 -8.39
CA LEU A 160 12.40 25.07 -8.99
C LEU A 160 10.98 25.18 -9.56
N LEU A 161 10.56 26.39 -9.96
CA LEU A 161 9.23 26.62 -10.54
C LEU A 161 8.96 25.76 -11.79
N HIS A 162 10.00 25.48 -12.59
CA HIS A 162 9.95 24.56 -13.73
C HIS A 162 9.57 23.13 -13.31
N CYS A 163 10.18 22.60 -12.24
CA CYS A 163 9.83 21.29 -11.67
C CYS A 163 8.39 21.25 -11.15
N TYR A 164 7.98 22.29 -10.40
CA TYR A 164 6.60 22.39 -9.92
C TYR A 164 5.58 22.37 -11.07
N THR A 165 5.88 23.08 -12.15
CA THR A 165 4.98 23.14 -13.32
C THR A 165 4.77 21.79 -13.98
N ILE A 166 5.82 20.95 -14.03
CA ILE A 166 5.75 19.58 -14.54
C ILE A 166 4.93 18.68 -13.59
N LEU A 167 5.10 18.84 -12.28
CA LEU A 167 4.59 17.89 -11.29
C LEU A 167 3.17 18.21 -10.78
N LYS A 168 2.76 19.49 -10.76
CA LYS A 168 1.50 19.95 -10.13
C LYS A 168 0.22 19.31 -10.70
N GLY A 169 0.23 18.96 -11.98
CA GLY A 169 -0.94 18.39 -12.68
C GLY A 169 -1.15 16.90 -12.41
N GLU A 170 -0.15 16.24 -11.83
CA GLU A 170 -0.04 14.79 -11.84
C GLU A 170 -0.69 14.12 -10.63
N ASP A 171 -1.52 13.09 -10.84
CA ASP A 171 -2.35 12.54 -9.77
C ASP A 171 -1.55 11.80 -8.70
N LYS A 172 -0.45 11.15 -9.11
CA LYS A 172 0.52 10.56 -8.17
C LYS A 172 1.20 11.63 -7.30
N TRP A 173 1.41 12.83 -7.86
CA TRP A 173 1.99 13.96 -7.13
C TRP A 173 0.97 14.60 -6.19
N LYS A 174 -0.26 14.86 -6.67
CA LYS A 174 -1.39 15.36 -5.88
C LYS A 174 -1.72 14.43 -4.70
N ALA A 175 -1.72 13.11 -4.92
CA ALA A 175 -1.94 12.12 -3.87
C ALA A 175 -0.88 12.19 -2.76
N LYS A 176 0.40 12.38 -3.11
CA LYS A 176 1.48 12.53 -2.14
C LYS A 176 1.38 13.84 -1.36
N MET A 177 0.90 14.91 -1.99
CA MET A 177 0.65 16.20 -1.33
C MET A 177 -0.47 16.11 -0.29
N ILE A 178 -1.54 15.36 -0.58
CA ILE A 178 -2.63 15.09 0.36
C ILE A 178 -2.10 14.31 1.57
N GLU A 179 -1.35 13.23 1.32
CA GLU A 179 -0.71 12.41 2.37
C GLU A 179 0.20 13.25 3.29
N LEU A 180 1.05 14.11 2.72
CA LEU A 180 1.93 14.99 3.50
C LEU A 180 1.15 16.04 4.30
N ALA A 181 0.05 16.56 3.77
CA ALA A 181 -0.82 17.49 4.49
C ALA A 181 -1.56 16.81 5.65
N GLU A 182 -1.90 15.52 5.53
CA GLU A 182 -2.48 14.69 6.60
C GLU A 182 -1.44 14.44 7.71
N ILE A 183 -0.22 14.05 7.34
CA ILE A 183 0.90 13.84 8.30
C ILE A 183 1.22 15.14 9.07
N GLU A 184 1.22 16.29 8.40
CA GLU A 184 1.47 17.59 9.05
C GLU A 184 0.34 17.94 10.04
N LYS A 185 -0.93 17.64 9.70
CA LYS A 185 -2.08 17.80 10.61
C LYS A 185 -1.96 16.90 11.85
N GLU A 186 -1.55 15.66 11.67
CA GLU A 186 -1.33 14.71 12.77
C GLU A 186 -0.17 15.16 13.67
N LYS A 187 0.94 15.64 13.09
CA LYS A 187 2.07 16.22 13.85
C LYS A 187 1.64 17.45 14.65
N GLN A 188 0.81 18.33 14.10
CA GLN A 188 0.27 19.50 14.81
C GLN A 188 -0.72 19.11 15.92
N ALA A 189 -1.54 18.08 15.69
CA ALA A 189 -2.45 17.53 16.71
C ALA A 189 -1.67 16.90 17.88
N ASN A 190 -0.59 16.17 17.59
CA ASN A 190 0.29 15.60 18.62
C ASN A 190 1.09 16.66 19.39
N LYS A 191 1.53 17.74 18.72
CA LYS A 191 2.17 18.89 19.39
C LYS A 191 1.23 19.64 20.33
N LYS A 192 -0.09 19.62 20.08
CA LYS A 192 -1.11 20.16 20.99
C LYS A 192 -1.39 19.24 22.20
N LYS A 193 -1.13 17.94 22.10
CA LYS A 193 -1.31 16.97 23.19
C LYS A 193 -0.10 16.88 24.14
N GLN A 194 1.10 17.26 23.69
CA GLN A 194 2.30 17.31 24.53
C GLN A 194 2.59 18.73 25.02
N LYS A 195 1.79 19.23 25.95
CA LYS A 195 2.14 20.40 26.75
C LYS A 195 1.81 20.13 28.21
N PRO A 196 2.78 19.69 29.05
CA PRO A 196 2.61 19.76 30.48
C PRO A 196 3.03 21.15 30.97
N SER A 197 2.11 21.78 31.69
CA SER A 197 2.39 22.83 32.65
C SER A 197 3.09 22.22 33.88
N SER A 198 4.32 22.65 34.16
CA SER A 198 4.80 23.05 35.50
C SER A 198 6.32 23.06 35.57
N LYS A 199 6.84 24.12 36.17
CA LYS A 199 8.21 24.27 36.68
C LYS A 199 8.44 23.23 37.79
N VAL A 200 9.57 22.52 37.82
CA VAL A 200 10.36 22.23 39.05
C VAL A 200 11.80 21.87 38.65
N SER A 201 12.72 22.31 39.50
CA SER A 201 14.17 22.40 39.44
C SER A 201 14.94 21.08 39.48
N ARG A 202 16.20 21.13 39.01
CA ARG A 202 17.26 20.13 39.23
C ARG A 202 17.63 20.00 40.70
N PRO A 203 18.16 18.84 41.11
CA PRO A 203 19.38 18.83 41.91
C PRO A 203 20.51 17.99 41.28
N ARG A 204 21.69 18.24 41.84
CA ARG A 204 23.03 17.71 41.55
C ARG A 204 23.47 16.85 42.75
N ASP A 205 24.60 16.15 42.60
CA ASP A 205 25.43 15.52 43.65
C ASP A 205 24.92 14.12 44.09
N ASP A 206 25.69 13.09 44.42
CA ASP A 206 27.14 12.87 44.54
C ASP A 206 27.43 11.34 44.56
N GLU A 207 28.70 11.03 44.38
CA GLU A 207 29.52 9.83 44.66
C GLU A 207 29.07 8.64 45.57
N VAL A 208 29.60 7.46 45.19
CA VAL A 208 30.30 6.41 45.99
C VAL A 208 29.57 5.15 46.53
N ASN A 209 30.28 4.03 46.27
CA ASN A 209 30.42 2.73 46.96
C ASN A 209 29.60 1.48 46.60
N SER A 210 30.34 0.52 46.02
CA SER A 210 30.58 -0.88 46.46
C SER A 210 29.50 -1.62 47.25
N GLU A 211 29.17 -2.84 46.80
CA GLU A 211 29.62 -4.09 47.44
C GLU A 211 29.17 -5.34 46.66
N ASP A 212 29.93 -6.41 46.92
CA ASP A 212 30.08 -7.68 46.20
C ASP A 212 28.92 -8.67 46.33
N HIS A 213 28.81 -9.61 45.37
CA HIS A 213 28.33 -10.98 45.59
C HIS A 213 29.09 -12.02 44.72
N VAL A 214 30.18 -12.48 45.35
CA VAL A 214 30.96 -13.72 45.39
C VAL A 214 30.37 -15.07 44.86
N ILE A 215 31.16 -15.72 43.97
CA ILE A 215 31.51 -17.19 43.84
C ILE A 215 30.46 -18.16 43.20
N GLN A 216 30.74 -19.14 42.31
CA GLN A 216 31.93 -19.95 41.92
C GLN A 216 31.71 -20.54 40.49
N VAL A 217 32.77 -20.97 39.78
CA VAL A 217 33.01 -22.35 39.26
C VAL A 217 34.36 -22.38 38.48
N ASP A 218 35.31 -23.14 39.03
CA ASP A 218 36.38 -23.98 38.44
C ASP A 218 37.18 -23.49 37.21
N SER A 219 38.48 -23.17 37.31
CA SER A 219 39.68 -23.99 37.64
C SER A 219 40.30 -24.72 36.43
N GLU A 220 41.10 -23.98 35.64
CA GLU A 220 42.30 -24.49 34.95
C GLU A 220 43.21 -23.31 34.58
N SER A 221 44.42 -23.28 35.16
CA SER A 221 45.42 -22.21 35.00
C SER A 221 46.48 -22.65 33.98
N PRO A 222 46.74 -21.88 32.89
CA PRO A 222 47.93 -22.08 32.08
C PRO A 222 49.14 -21.38 32.72
N GLU A 223 50.23 -22.13 32.84
CA GLU A 223 51.53 -21.73 33.37
C GLU A 223 52.07 -20.39 32.81
N PRO A 224 52.82 -19.62 33.61
CA PRO A 224 53.41 -18.36 33.17
C PRO A 224 54.53 -18.60 32.16
N ARG A 225 54.34 -18.13 30.92
CA ARG A 225 55.41 -18.11 29.90
C ARG A 225 56.58 -17.26 30.39
N LYS A 226 57.72 -17.90 30.65
CA LYS A 226 59.01 -17.24 30.91
C LYS A 226 59.36 -16.28 29.77
N ARG A 227 59.68 -15.03 30.11
CA ARG A 227 60.24 -14.03 29.19
C ARG A 227 61.53 -14.57 28.57
N SER A 228 61.63 -14.54 27.24
CA SER A 228 62.83 -14.94 26.51
C SER A 228 64.03 -14.07 26.89
N GLU A 229 65.19 -14.69 27.12
CA GLU A 229 66.44 -13.99 27.44
C GLU A 229 66.76 -12.92 26.37
N GLY A 230 67.15 -11.74 26.85
CA GLY A 230 67.40 -10.58 26.00
C GLY A 230 68.55 -10.80 25.02
N ILE A 231 68.34 -10.26 23.80
CA ILE A 231 69.22 -10.27 22.61
C ILE A 231 70.71 -9.95 22.91
N LYS A 232 71.03 -9.29 24.03
CA LYS A 232 72.42 -9.03 24.45
C LYS A 232 73.21 -10.28 24.85
N LYS A 233 72.57 -11.25 25.52
CA LYS A 233 73.24 -12.48 26.01
C LYS A 233 73.49 -13.48 24.86
N ALA A 234 72.57 -13.53 23.89
CA ALA A 234 72.73 -14.30 22.65
C ALA A 234 73.84 -13.73 21.73
N LYS A 235 73.98 -12.39 21.65
CA LYS A 235 75.05 -11.74 20.87
C LYS A 235 76.45 -11.93 21.47
N GLU A 236 76.55 -12.11 22.79
CA GLU A 236 77.81 -12.38 23.48
C GLU A 236 78.31 -13.82 23.24
N ASN A 237 77.40 -14.79 23.19
CA ASN A 237 77.72 -16.17 22.84
C ASN A 237 78.11 -16.35 21.36
N LEU A 238 77.53 -15.56 20.44
CA LEU A 238 77.90 -15.58 19.01
C LEU A 238 79.32 -15.03 18.75
N ARG A 239 79.86 -14.19 19.66
CA ARG A 239 81.21 -13.62 19.57
C ARG A 239 82.32 -14.58 20.03
N ARG A 240 81.97 -15.68 20.72
CA ARG A 240 82.92 -16.59 21.38
C ARG A 240 83.06 -17.98 20.73
N GLY A 241 82.32 -18.27 19.66
CA GLY A 241 82.36 -19.55 18.94
C GLY A 241 82.79 -19.38 17.49
N GLY A 242 83.73 -20.19 17.03
CA GLY A 242 84.38 -20.12 15.71
C GLY A 242 83.42 -20.17 14.51
N GLY A 243 83.84 -19.54 13.41
CA GLY A 243 83.02 -19.19 12.25
C GLY A 243 82.33 -20.33 11.48
N GLU A 244 82.70 -21.60 11.69
CA GLU A 244 82.05 -22.75 11.03
C GLU A 244 80.67 -23.07 11.61
N ALA A 245 80.52 -23.10 12.94
CA ALA A 245 79.26 -23.47 13.59
C ALA A 245 78.13 -22.44 13.33
N CYS A 246 78.49 -21.17 13.13
CA CYS A 246 77.55 -20.10 12.84
C CYS A 246 77.00 -20.19 11.40
N MET A 247 77.84 -20.56 10.43
CA MET A 247 77.43 -20.75 9.03
C MET A 247 76.59 -22.01 8.85
N GLU A 248 76.88 -23.09 9.57
CA GLU A 248 76.07 -24.31 9.54
C GLU A 248 74.67 -24.10 10.15
N ALA A 249 74.58 -23.38 11.27
CA ALA A 249 73.29 -23.03 11.88
C ALA A 249 72.44 -22.11 10.99
N LEU A 250 73.07 -21.18 10.27
CA LEU A 250 72.41 -20.33 9.27
C LEU A 250 71.94 -21.13 8.05
N GLY A 251 72.72 -22.11 7.60
CA GLY A 251 72.35 -23.05 6.54
C GLY A 251 71.09 -23.85 6.89
N LYS A 252 71.07 -24.48 8.07
CA LYS A 252 69.90 -25.22 8.57
C LYS A 252 68.65 -24.35 8.70
N MET A 253 68.77 -23.14 9.25
CA MET A 253 67.63 -22.20 9.32
C MET A 253 67.09 -21.78 7.94
N MET A 254 67.96 -21.62 6.94
CA MET A 254 67.51 -21.29 5.58
C MET A 254 66.82 -22.46 4.89
N GLU A 255 67.27 -23.69 5.11
CA GLU A 255 66.58 -24.89 4.61
C GLU A 255 65.23 -25.11 5.28
N GLU A 256 65.16 -24.99 6.61
CA GLU A 256 63.89 -25.06 7.36
C GLU A 256 62.90 -23.99 6.90
N LYS A 257 63.38 -22.76 6.66
CA LYS A 257 62.54 -21.67 6.13
C LYS A 257 62.04 -21.98 4.71
N LYS A 258 62.89 -22.49 3.83
CA LYS A 258 62.49 -22.92 2.48
C LYS A 258 61.45 -24.03 2.53
N ALA A 259 61.61 -25.02 3.41
CA ALA A 259 60.64 -26.09 3.61
C ALA A 259 59.30 -25.56 4.12
N LEU A 260 59.32 -24.62 5.07
CA LEU A 260 58.12 -23.97 5.60
C LEU A 260 57.40 -23.12 4.54
N ASP A 261 58.14 -22.36 3.74
CA ASP A 261 57.56 -21.52 2.69
C ASP A 261 56.94 -22.38 1.59
N MET A 262 57.56 -23.52 1.24
CA MET A 262 57.00 -24.51 0.31
C MET A 262 55.73 -25.16 0.87
N GLN A 263 55.67 -25.49 2.16
CA GLN A 263 54.46 -25.99 2.80
C GLN A 263 53.33 -24.95 2.82
N LYS A 264 53.66 -23.67 3.03
CA LYS A 264 52.67 -22.59 3.00
C LYS A 264 52.09 -22.37 1.61
N GLU A 265 52.91 -22.41 0.56
CA GLU A 265 52.41 -22.29 -0.82
C GLU A 265 51.53 -23.49 -1.19
N LYS A 266 51.92 -24.72 -0.82
CA LYS A 266 51.08 -25.90 -1.03
C LYS A 266 49.73 -25.79 -0.31
N ALA A 267 49.72 -25.37 0.96
CA ALA A 267 48.48 -25.17 1.71
C ALA A 267 47.60 -24.04 1.15
N LYS A 268 48.21 -23.01 0.55
CA LYS A 268 47.51 -21.91 -0.11
C LYS A 268 46.85 -22.37 -1.42
N GLU A 269 47.54 -23.22 -2.18
CA GLU A 269 47.02 -23.81 -3.42
C GLU A 269 45.87 -24.79 -3.14
N GLU A 270 45.99 -25.62 -2.09
CA GLU A 270 44.91 -26.51 -1.63
C GLU A 270 43.67 -25.71 -1.20
N ARG A 271 43.83 -24.59 -0.48
CA ARG A 271 42.71 -23.70 -0.10
C ARG A 271 42.06 -23.01 -1.30
N PHE A 272 42.87 -22.63 -2.30
CA PHE A 272 42.36 -22.03 -3.53
C PHE A 272 41.52 -23.03 -4.32
N MET A 273 42.02 -24.26 -4.49
CA MET A 273 41.29 -25.33 -5.16
C MET A 273 39.98 -25.69 -4.45
N ALA A 274 39.99 -25.77 -3.12
CA ALA A 274 38.76 -26.02 -2.34
C ALA A 274 37.71 -24.90 -2.51
N THR A 275 38.15 -23.64 -2.57
CA THR A 275 37.25 -22.50 -2.82
C THR A 275 36.61 -22.59 -4.21
N LEU A 276 37.40 -22.94 -5.23
CA LEU A 276 36.94 -23.07 -6.61
C LEU A 276 35.92 -24.21 -6.78
N GLU A 277 36.10 -25.33 -6.07
CA GLU A 277 35.12 -26.43 -6.07
C GLU A 277 33.80 -26.03 -5.42
N LEU A 278 33.86 -25.25 -4.34
CA LEU A 278 32.69 -24.75 -3.64
C LEU A 278 31.89 -23.75 -4.50
N GLU A 279 32.58 -22.85 -5.21
CA GLU A 279 31.95 -21.94 -6.18
C GLU A 279 31.30 -22.67 -7.37
N LYS A 280 31.94 -23.74 -7.88
CA LYS A 280 31.32 -24.57 -8.93
C LYS A 280 30.05 -25.25 -8.43
N ALA A 281 30.04 -25.75 -7.20
CA ALA A 281 28.88 -26.40 -6.60
C ALA A 281 27.72 -25.43 -6.36
N THR A 282 27.99 -24.20 -5.89
CA THR A 282 26.95 -23.17 -5.70
C THR A 282 26.34 -22.72 -7.03
N PHE A 283 27.17 -22.58 -8.07
CA PHE A 283 26.69 -22.23 -9.40
C PHE A 283 25.75 -23.29 -10.01
N GLU A 284 26.07 -24.58 -9.84
CA GLU A 284 25.21 -25.68 -10.30
C GLU A 284 23.89 -25.77 -9.52
N LEU A 285 23.89 -25.44 -8.22
CA LEU A 285 22.66 -25.33 -7.43
C LEU A 285 21.80 -24.16 -7.90
N GLU A 286 22.40 -23.00 -8.20
CA GLU A 286 21.66 -21.84 -8.66
C GLU A 286 21.02 -22.07 -10.04
N LYS A 287 21.73 -22.73 -10.97
CA LYS A 287 21.14 -23.17 -12.25
C LYS A 287 19.90 -24.04 -12.07
N LYS A 288 19.96 -25.02 -11.16
CA LYS A 288 18.81 -25.91 -10.88
C LYS A 288 17.64 -25.13 -10.28
N ARG A 289 17.91 -24.12 -9.44
CA ARG A 289 16.89 -23.25 -8.85
C ARG A 289 16.19 -22.42 -9.92
N VAL A 290 16.94 -21.76 -10.79
CA VAL A 290 16.40 -20.96 -11.91
C VAL A 290 15.53 -21.83 -12.83
N ALA A 291 16.01 -23.01 -13.23
CA ALA A 291 15.23 -23.92 -14.09
C ALA A 291 13.92 -24.41 -13.44
N THR A 292 13.88 -24.50 -12.11
CA THR A 292 12.68 -24.90 -11.36
C THR A 292 11.66 -23.76 -11.27
N GLU A 293 12.14 -22.53 -11.03
CA GLU A 293 11.30 -21.33 -11.00
C GLU A 293 10.69 -21.02 -12.38
N GLU A 294 11.46 -21.19 -13.47
CA GLU A 294 10.95 -21.02 -14.84
C GLU A 294 9.80 -22.01 -15.15
N LYS A 295 9.97 -23.29 -14.82
CA LYS A 295 8.90 -24.30 -15.00
C LYS A 295 7.65 -23.99 -14.18
N LYS A 296 7.83 -23.43 -12.98
CA LYS A 296 6.72 -23.02 -12.10
C LYS A 296 5.97 -21.82 -12.66
N ALA A 297 6.68 -20.82 -13.17
CA ALA A 297 6.10 -19.65 -13.83
C ALA A 297 5.29 -20.05 -15.08
N GLU A 298 5.82 -20.94 -15.93
CA GLU A 298 5.08 -21.45 -17.10
C GLU A 298 3.80 -22.21 -16.71
N ALA A 299 3.83 -22.99 -15.63
CA ALA A 299 2.66 -23.71 -15.14
C ALA A 299 1.58 -22.76 -14.61
N GLU A 300 1.97 -21.71 -13.88
CA GLU A 300 1.05 -20.67 -13.42
C GLU A 300 0.45 -19.87 -14.58
N GLU A 301 1.24 -19.53 -15.60
CA GLU A 301 0.75 -18.83 -16.78
C GLU A 301 -0.27 -19.67 -17.56
N LYS A 302 0.01 -20.98 -17.75
CA LYS A 302 -0.94 -21.92 -18.38
C LYS A 302 -2.23 -22.03 -17.58
N LYS A 303 -2.15 -22.07 -16.24
CA LYS A 303 -3.32 -22.11 -15.35
C LYS A 303 -4.14 -20.82 -15.41
N ALA A 304 -3.49 -19.66 -15.48
CA ALA A 304 -4.13 -18.36 -15.64
C ALA A 304 -4.85 -18.25 -17.00
N LYS A 305 -4.19 -18.67 -18.09
CA LYS A 305 -4.78 -18.73 -19.44
C LYS A 305 -6.01 -19.65 -19.50
N ALA A 306 -5.93 -20.83 -18.89
CA ALA A 306 -7.06 -21.76 -18.83
C ALA A 306 -8.25 -21.18 -18.04
N LYS A 307 -7.98 -20.48 -16.92
CA LYS A 307 -9.01 -19.80 -16.14
C LYS A 307 -9.69 -18.68 -16.93
N LEU A 308 -8.91 -17.84 -17.61
CA LEU A 308 -9.43 -16.77 -18.47
C LEU A 308 -10.27 -17.30 -19.63
N MET A 309 -9.84 -18.42 -20.24
CA MET A 309 -10.58 -19.06 -21.34
C MET A 309 -11.92 -19.65 -20.85
N LYS A 310 -11.94 -20.27 -19.66
CA LYS A 310 -13.16 -20.78 -19.01
C LYS A 310 -14.12 -19.65 -18.63
N GLU A 311 -13.59 -18.50 -18.19
CA GLU A 311 -14.36 -17.32 -17.82
C GLU A 311 -14.96 -16.61 -19.05
N LYS A 312 -14.19 -16.46 -20.14
CA LYS A 312 -14.68 -15.97 -21.43
C LYS A 312 -15.78 -16.86 -22.02
N LYS A 313 -15.66 -18.19 -21.90
CA LYS A 313 -16.67 -19.14 -22.36
C LYS A 313 -17.99 -19.03 -21.58
N LYS A 314 -17.97 -18.54 -20.34
CA LYS A 314 -19.16 -18.34 -19.50
C LYS A 314 -19.91 -17.02 -19.80
N LEU A 315 -19.24 -16.02 -20.40
CA LEU A 315 -19.82 -14.71 -20.73
C LEU A 315 -20.39 -14.59 -22.15
N CYS A 316 -20.04 -15.50 -23.06
CA CYS A 316 -20.47 -15.47 -24.45
C CYS A 316 -21.94 -15.92 -24.59
N LYS A 317 -22.87 -14.98 -24.48
CA LYS A 317 -24.31 -15.27 -24.35
C LYS A 317 -25.20 -14.65 -25.43
N VAL A 318 -24.65 -13.83 -26.32
CA VAL A 318 -25.39 -13.19 -27.42
C VAL A 318 -24.90 -13.77 -28.74
N ILE A 319 -25.83 -14.33 -29.51
CA ILE A 319 -25.60 -14.87 -30.85
C ILE A 319 -26.36 -13.97 -31.82
N VAL A 320 -25.68 -13.52 -32.87
CA VAL A 320 -26.26 -12.71 -33.94
C VAL A 320 -26.02 -13.45 -35.24
N ASP A 321 -27.08 -13.81 -35.96
CA ASP A 321 -27.05 -14.58 -37.21
C ASP A 321 -26.20 -15.86 -37.09
N GLY A 322 -26.42 -16.61 -36.00
CA GLY A 322 -25.69 -17.85 -35.69
C GLY A 322 -24.25 -17.67 -35.22
N ARG A 323 -23.75 -16.43 -35.09
CA ARG A 323 -22.38 -16.13 -34.63
C ARG A 323 -22.36 -15.50 -33.23
N VAL A 324 -21.45 -15.95 -32.39
CA VAL A 324 -21.28 -15.40 -31.04
C VAL A 324 -20.69 -13.99 -31.10
N VAL A 325 -21.36 -13.03 -30.47
CA VAL A 325 -20.93 -11.63 -30.36
C VAL A 325 -20.52 -11.32 -28.92
N ASN A 326 -19.30 -10.83 -28.76
CA ASN A 326 -18.64 -10.66 -27.45
C ASN A 326 -18.45 -9.19 -27.05
N LYS A 327 -18.74 -8.25 -27.96
CA LYS A 327 -18.58 -6.81 -27.75
C LYS A 327 -19.93 -6.12 -27.86
N ALA A 328 -20.32 -5.40 -26.81
CA ALA A 328 -21.59 -4.68 -26.76
C ALA A 328 -21.74 -3.64 -27.87
N GLY A 329 -20.64 -3.06 -28.36
CA GLY A 329 -20.64 -2.08 -29.47
C GLY A 329 -20.53 -2.68 -30.87
N THR A 330 -20.76 -3.99 -31.05
CA THR A 330 -20.74 -4.60 -32.39
C THR A 330 -21.94 -4.09 -33.18
N GLN A 331 -21.70 -3.41 -34.29
CA GLN A 331 -22.77 -3.00 -35.19
C GLN A 331 -23.41 -4.25 -35.81
N VAL A 332 -24.74 -4.32 -35.71
CA VAL A 332 -25.57 -5.38 -36.28
C VAL A 332 -26.63 -4.74 -37.15
N SER A 333 -27.13 -5.47 -38.14
CA SER A 333 -28.22 -4.97 -38.96
C SER A 333 -29.53 -5.00 -38.16
N ASP A 334 -30.45 -4.07 -38.42
CA ASP A 334 -31.81 -4.10 -37.87
C ASP A 334 -32.60 -5.37 -38.25
N LYS A 335 -32.10 -6.13 -39.24
CA LYS A 335 -32.68 -7.41 -39.70
C LYS A 335 -31.99 -8.65 -39.12
N SER A 336 -30.92 -8.48 -38.32
CA SER A 336 -30.17 -9.60 -37.78
C SER A 336 -30.99 -10.38 -36.73
N VAL A 337 -30.90 -11.70 -36.75
CA VAL A 337 -31.55 -12.57 -35.76
C VAL A 337 -30.66 -12.63 -34.52
N ILE A 338 -31.15 -12.09 -33.40
CA ILE A 338 -30.44 -12.09 -32.12
C ILE A 338 -30.99 -13.20 -31.21
N GLU A 339 -30.16 -14.20 -30.95
CA GLU A 339 -30.42 -15.26 -29.98
C GLU A 339 -29.64 -15.00 -28.69
N ILE A 340 -30.35 -14.83 -27.57
CA ILE A 340 -29.72 -14.70 -26.26
C ILE A 340 -29.77 -16.07 -25.57
N LYS A 341 -28.62 -16.74 -25.50
CA LYS A 341 -28.46 -17.99 -24.72
C LYS A 341 -28.09 -17.72 -23.25
N ALA A 342 -28.28 -16.48 -22.79
CA ALA A 342 -28.13 -16.14 -21.38
C ALA A 342 -29.32 -16.68 -20.58
N GLU A 343 -29.05 -17.50 -19.56
CA GLU A 343 -29.98 -17.57 -18.44
C GLU A 343 -30.14 -16.16 -17.85
N ILE A 344 -31.39 -15.70 -17.77
CA ILE A 344 -31.76 -14.44 -17.12
C ILE A 344 -31.35 -14.58 -15.64
N PRO A 345 -30.45 -13.73 -15.14
CA PRO A 345 -30.03 -13.82 -13.76
C PRO A 345 -31.23 -13.54 -12.85
N LYS A 346 -31.37 -14.32 -11.77
CA LYS A 346 -32.46 -14.18 -10.81
C LYS A 346 -32.55 -12.77 -10.21
N TYR A 347 -31.40 -12.16 -9.93
CA TYR A 347 -31.29 -10.82 -9.37
C TYR A 347 -30.50 -9.90 -10.31
N VAL A 348 -30.76 -8.58 -10.25
CA VAL A 348 -30.03 -7.56 -11.03
C VAL A 348 -28.51 -7.58 -10.81
N CYS A 349 -28.03 -8.04 -9.65
CA CYS A 349 -26.62 -8.29 -9.41
C CYS A 349 -26.39 -9.46 -8.44
N ARG A 350 -25.15 -9.95 -8.39
CA ARG A 350 -24.77 -11.12 -7.57
C ARG A 350 -25.05 -10.94 -6.07
N ALA A 351 -25.11 -9.70 -5.58
CA ALA A 351 -25.35 -9.41 -4.17
C ALA A 351 -26.70 -9.96 -3.69
N GLY A 352 -27.72 -10.06 -4.56
CA GLY A 352 -29.01 -10.63 -4.18
C GLY A 352 -28.92 -12.05 -3.62
N HIS A 353 -27.97 -12.87 -4.10
CA HIS A 353 -27.74 -14.21 -3.56
C HIS A 353 -27.16 -14.21 -2.13
N LYS A 354 -26.51 -13.12 -1.70
CA LYS A 354 -26.05 -12.99 -0.31
C LYS A 354 -27.26 -12.83 0.60
N LEU A 355 -28.15 -11.89 0.28
CA LEU A 355 -29.35 -11.67 1.08
C LEU A 355 -30.28 -12.88 1.06
N GLU A 356 -30.44 -13.53 -0.10
CA GLU A 356 -31.20 -14.78 -0.22
C GLU A 356 -30.70 -15.86 0.76
N ALA A 357 -29.37 -15.99 0.91
CA ALA A 357 -28.79 -16.94 1.86
C ALA A 357 -29.08 -16.56 3.32
N ALA A 358 -29.09 -15.27 3.67
CA ALA A 358 -29.49 -14.83 5.01
C ALA A 358 -30.97 -15.07 5.27
N ILE A 359 -31.85 -14.70 4.33
CA ILE A 359 -33.30 -14.90 4.45
C ILE A 359 -33.62 -16.38 4.70
N LYS A 360 -33.03 -17.29 3.92
CA LYS A 360 -33.23 -18.73 4.10
C LYS A 360 -32.55 -19.28 5.35
N GLY A 361 -31.34 -18.81 5.65
CA GLY A 361 -30.54 -19.32 6.77
C GLY A 361 -31.09 -18.95 8.14
N PHE A 362 -31.80 -17.82 8.24
CA PHE A 362 -32.37 -17.31 9.49
C PHE A 362 -33.91 -17.33 9.50
N ASP A 363 -34.55 -17.91 8.48
CA ASP A 363 -36.01 -18.00 8.34
C ASP A 363 -36.71 -16.63 8.47
N ILE A 364 -36.23 -15.65 7.69
CA ILE A 364 -36.69 -14.27 7.76
C ILE A 364 -37.89 -14.08 6.86
N ASP A 365 -39.04 -13.83 7.47
CA ASP A 365 -40.22 -13.40 6.73
C ASP A 365 -40.04 -11.96 6.22
N CYS A 366 -40.19 -11.77 4.91
CA CYS A 366 -40.15 -10.46 4.24
C CYS A 366 -41.53 -10.07 3.67
N ASP A 367 -42.52 -10.96 3.71
CA ASP A 367 -43.80 -10.76 3.03
C ASP A 367 -44.59 -9.64 3.70
N GLY A 368 -45.11 -8.71 2.89
CA GLY A 368 -45.86 -7.55 3.36
C GLY A 368 -45.05 -6.51 4.14
N LYS A 369 -43.74 -6.71 4.36
CA LYS A 369 -42.90 -5.83 5.19
C LYS A 369 -42.33 -4.65 4.41
N ILE A 370 -42.21 -3.51 5.09
CA ILE A 370 -41.50 -2.34 4.58
C ILE A 370 -40.03 -2.49 4.94
N ALA A 371 -39.15 -2.40 3.94
CA ALA A 371 -37.72 -2.61 4.13
C ALA A 371 -36.88 -1.35 3.82
N LEU A 372 -35.74 -1.23 4.48
CA LEU A 372 -34.66 -0.30 4.14
C LEU A 372 -33.46 -1.09 3.60
N ASP A 373 -33.09 -0.83 2.35
CA ASP A 373 -31.83 -1.30 1.75
C ASP A 373 -30.77 -0.20 1.86
N SER A 374 -29.83 -0.36 2.79
CA SER A 374 -28.76 0.58 3.08
C SER A 374 -27.47 0.20 2.36
N GLY A 375 -27.18 0.91 1.27
CA GLY A 375 -26.13 0.55 0.31
C GLY A 375 -26.71 -0.04 -0.98
N LEU A 376 -27.76 0.59 -1.51
CA LEU A 376 -28.55 0.11 -2.65
C LEU A 376 -27.69 -0.34 -3.84
N SER A 377 -26.66 0.43 -4.20
CA SER A 377 -25.75 0.20 -5.32
C SER A 377 -26.51 -0.13 -6.62
N THR A 378 -26.28 -1.30 -7.23
CA THR A 378 -27.05 -1.76 -8.41
C THR A 378 -28.49 -2.20 -8.08
N GLY A 379 -28.79 -2.48 -6.80
CA GLY A 379 -30.12 -2.88 -6.31
C GLY A 379 -30.30 -4.38 -6.08
N GLY A 380 -29.22 -5.13 -5.85
CA GLY A 380 -29.28 -6.59 -5.69
C GLY A 380 -30.06 -7.05 -4.45
N PHE A 381 -29.88 -6.37 -3.32
CA PHE A 381 -30.60 -6.67 -2.08
C PHE A 381 -32.07 -6.25 -2.21
N THR A 382 -32.33 -5.04 -2.71
CA THR A 382 -33.69 -4.59 -3.08
C THR A 382 -34.43 -5.58 -3.99
N ASP A 383 -33.81 -6.08 -5.07
CA ASP A 383 -34.44 -7.09 -5.95
C ASP A 383 -34.77 -8.38 -5.18
N CYS A 384 -33.89 -8.79 -4.27
CA CYS A 384 -34.12 -9.95 -3.42
C CYS A 384 -35.29 -9.73 -2.45
N LEU A 385 -35.37 -8.57 -1.79
CA LEU A 385 -36.47 -8.23 -0.89
C LEU A 385 -37.82 -8.21 -1.61
N LEU A 386 -37.89 -7.57 -2.78
CA LEU A 386 -39.11 -7.49 -3.59
C LEU A 386 -39.60 -8.88 -4.04
N GLN A 387 -38.68 -9.77 -4.41
CA GLN A 387 -38.99 -11.15 -4.81
C GLN A 387 -39.42 -12.03 -3.63
N HIS A 388 -39.10 -11.64 -2.39
CA HIS A 388 -39.56 -12.32 -1.16
C HIS A 388 -40.77 -11.61 -0.51
N GLY A 389 -41.48 -10.76 -1.26
CA GLY A 389 -42.78 -10.23 -0.84
C GLY A 389 -42.75 -8.89 -0.10
N ALA A 390 -41.60 -8.21 0.01
CA ALA A 390 -41.55 -6.89 0.65
C ALA A 390 -42.58 -5.93 0.01
N SER A 391 -43.43 -5.30 0.83
CA SER A 391 -44.50 -4.42 0.36
C SER A 391 -43.93 -3.11 -0.20
N HIS A 392 -42.83 -2.62 0.37
CA HIS A 392 -42.11 -1.45 -0.10
C HIS A 392 -40.63 -1.51 0.30
N VAL A 393 -39.74 -0.93 -0.51
CA VAL A 393 -38.30 -0.84 -0.21
C VAL A 393 -37.80 0.60 -0.38
N TYR A 394 -37.29 1.17 0.69
CA TYR A 394 -36.49 2.39 0.65
C TYR A 394 -35.03 2.03 0.37
N GLY A 395 -34.51 2.41 -0.78
CA GLY A 395 -33.12 2.14 -1.16
C GLY A 395 -32.25 3.38 -1.00
N VAL A 396 -31.30 3.36 -0.07
CA VAL A 396 -30.41 4.49 0.21
C VAL A 396 -29.01 4.22 -0.32
N ASP A 397 -28.44 5.18 -1.05
CA ASP A 397 -27.04 5.12 -1.50
C ASP A 397 -26.37 6.49 -1.49
N VAL A 398 -25.05 6.49 -1.31
CA VAL A 398 -24.19 7.69 -1.45
C VAL A 398 -23.86 8.00 -2.91
N GLY A 399 -23.86 6.97 -3.76
CA GLY A 399 -23.62 7.06 -5.20
C GLY A 399 -24.81 7.63 -5.96
N TYR A 400 -24.62 7.79 -7.27
CA TYR A 400 -25.64 8.27 -8.20
C TYR A 400 -25.53 7.50 -9.52
N GLY A 401 -26.68 7.15 -10.11
CA GLY A 401 -26.75 6.55 -11.44
C GLY A 401 -26.29 5.09 -11.51
N GLN A 402 -26.20 4.40 -10.36
CA GLN A 402 -25.73 3.01 -10.30
C GLN A 402 -26.87 1.98 -10.27
N VAL A 403 -28.06 2.41 -9.86
CA VAL A 403 -29.25 1.56 -9.69
C VAL A 403 -29.72 1.04 -11.05
N ALA A 404 -29.94 -0.27 -11.15
CA ALA A 404 -30.46 -0.91 -12.35
C ALA A 404 -31.88 -0.39 -12.68
N GLU A 405 -32.18 -0.25 -13.98
CA GLU A 405 -33.47 0.29 -14.44
C GLU A 405 -34.67 -0.46 -13.84
N LYS A 406 -34.61 -1.80 -13.81
CA LYS A 406 -35.62 -2.66 -13.18
C LYS A 406 -35.98 -2.23 -11.76
N ILE A 407 -35.00 -1.78 -10.98
CA ILE A 407 -35.20 -1.35 -9.59
C ILE A 407 -35.63 0.11 -9.54
N ARG A 408 -35.03 0.97 -10.37
CA ARG A 408 -35.32 2.41 -10.41
C ARG A 408 -36.77 2.71 -10.76
N THR A 409 -37.37 1.94 -11.66
CA THR A 409 -38.75 2.15 -12.12
C THR A 409 -39.78 1.30 -11.37
N HIS A 410 -39.36 0.53 -10.37
CA HIS A 410 -40.25 -0.37 -9.66
C HIS A 410 -41.18 0.42 -8.71
N GLU A 411 -42.49 0.22 -8.80
CA GLU A 411 -43.50 1.01 -8.05
C GLU A 411 -43.35 0.92 -6.52
N ARG A 412 -42.93 -0.25 -6.02
CA ARG A 412 -42.66 -0.54 -4.60
C ARG A 412 -41.27 -0.08 -4.13
N VAL A 413 -40.56 0.75 -4.89
CA VAL A 413 -39.20 1.20 -4.54
C VAL A 413 -39.12 2.71 -4.51
N SER A 414 -38.54 3.25 -3.44
CA SER A 414 -38.15 4.65 -3.36
C SER A 414 -36.63 4.75 -3.30
N VAL A 415 -36.04 5.27 -4.38
CA VAL A 415 -34.58 5.43 -4.51
C VAL A 415 -34.15 6.77 -3.91
N ILE A 416 -33.24 6.72 -2.94
CA ILE A 416 -32.69 7.86 -2.21
C ILE A 416 -31.17 7.88 -2.43
N GLU A 417 -30.75 8.38 -3.59
CA GLU A 417 -29.34 8.52 -3.97
C GLU A 417 -28.68 9.76 -3.35
N ARG A 418 -27.35 9.87 -3.46
CA ARG A 418 -26.54 10.99 -2.93
C ARG A 418 -26.76 11.25 -1.43
N THR A 419 -27.16 10.23 -0.68
CA THR A 419 -27.55 10.35 0.71
C THR A 419 -26.67 9.45 1.57
N ASN A 420 -25.94 10.05 2.50
CA ASN A 420 -25.16 9.29 3.47
C ASN A 420 -26.10 8.82 4.59
N LEU A 421 -26.22 7.51 4.76
CA LEU A 421 -27.09 6.87 5.76
C LEU A 421 -26.91 7.45 7.17
N ARG A 422 -25.69 7.86 7.55
CA ARG A 422 -25.42 8.47 8.87
C ARG A 422 -26.26 9.72 9.16
N TYR A 423 -26.70 10.40 8.12
CA TYR A 423 -27.46 11.64 8.20
C TYR A 423 -28.92 11.45 7.80
N LEU A 424 -29.36 10.21 7.54
CA LEU A 424 -30.77 9.91 7.33
C LEU A 424 -31.51 10.12 8.65
N SER A 425 -32.40 11.12 8.69
CA SER A 425 -33.15 11.48 9.90
C SER A 425 -34.53 10.86 9.94
N GLN A 426 -35.17 10.68 8.78
CA GLN A 426 -36.54 10.18 8.66
C GLN A 426 -36.76 9.48 7.32
N LEU A 427 -37.73 8.58 7.30
CA LEU A 427 -38.34 8.01 6.11
C LEU A 427 -39.85 8.33 6.14
N PRO A 428 -40.56 8.28 4.99
CA PRO A 428 -42.00 8.49 4.98
C PRO A 428 -42.75 7.53 5.91
N GLU A 429 -42.26 6.30 6.03
CA GLU A 429 -42.76 5.29 6.96
C GLU A 429 -41.60 4.59 7.66
N LEU A 430 -41.82 4.16 8.91
CA LEU A 430 -40.86 3.34 9.64
C LEU A 430 -40.80 1.93 9.03
N VAL A 431 -39.62 1.31 9.06
CA VAL A 431 -39.36 0.02 8.41
C VAL A 431 -39.38 -1.15 9.38
N ASP A 432 -39.84 -2.30 8.89
CA ASP A 432 -39.88 -3.59 9.60
C ASP A 432 -38.55 -4.36 9.46
N LEU A 433 -37.83 -4.12 8.36
CA LEU A 433 -36.62 -4.85 8.00
C LEU A 433 -35.54 -3.87 7.50
N VAL A 434 -34.30 -4.04 7.97
CA VAL A 434 -33.15 -3.26 7.49
C VAL A 434 -32.08 -4.21 6.99
N THR A 435 -31.52 -3.91 5.81
CA THR A 435 -30.34 -4.58 5.29
C THR A 435 -29.17 -3.61 5.16
N LEU A 436 -28.01 -3.95 5.73
CA LEU A 436 -26.79 -3.14 5.64
C LEU A 436 -25.75 -3.83 4.74
N ASP A 437 -25.54 -3.32 3.53
CA ASP A 437 -24.44 -3.70 2.62
C ASP A 437 -23.53 -2.50 2.35
N LEU A 438 -22.81 -2.07 3.39
CA LEU A 438 -22.01 -0.84 3.34
C LEU A 438 -20.55 -1.12 3.02
N SER A 439 -19.88 -0.17 2.38
CA SER A 439 -18.44 -0.22 2.09
C SER A 439 -17.76 1.04 2.62
N PHE A 440 -16.49 0.94 3.01
CA PHE A 440 -15.67 2.05 3.52
C PHE A 440 -16.17 2.72 4.81
N ILE A 441 -17.14 2.13 5.49
CA ILE A 441 -17.68 2.58 6.77
C ILE A 441 -17.96 1.39 7.67
N SER A 442 -17.77 1.57 8.98
CA SER A 442 -18.15 0.57 9.97
C SER A 442 -19.67 0.58 10.19
N ILE A 443 -20.26 -0.60 10.32
CA ILE A 443 -21.69 -0.81 10.62
C ILE A 443 -22.10 -0.05 11.89
N LEU A 444 -21.26 -0.06 12.93
CA LEU A 444 -21.58 0.58 14.21
C LEU A 444 -21.78 2.10 14.08
N LEU A 445 -21.16 2.74 13.09
CA LEU A 445 -21.27 4.19 12.89
C LEU A 445 -22.61 4.62 12.27
N VAL A 446 -23.36 3.69 11.68
CA VAL A 446 -24.66 3.98 11.06
C VAL A 446 -25.84 3.58 11.94
N MET A 447 -25.62 2.73 12.94
CA MET A 447 -26.67 2.24 13.85
C MET A 447 -27.55 3.35 14.46
N PRO A 448 -27.01 4.51 14.91
CA PRO A 448 -27.85 5.58 15.45
C PRO A 448 -28.86 6.17 14.45
N ALA A 449 -28.55 6.16 13.16
CA ALA A 449 -29.48 6.62 12.12
C ALA A 449 -30.50 5.53 11.77
N VAL A 450 -30.03 4.28 11.70
CA VAL A 450 -30.85 3.09 11.42
C VAL A 450 -31.97 2.94 12.46
N ILE A 451 -31.66 3.05 13.76
CA ILE A 451 -32.65 2.92 14.85
C ILE A 451 -33.78 3.95 14.74
N LYS A 452 -33.50 5.17 14.25
CA LYS A 452 -34.51 6.24 14.15
C LYS A 452 -35.59 5.97 13.11
N VAL A 453 -35.28 5.15 12.11
CA VAL A 453 -36.18 4.86 10.98
C VAL A 453 -36.78 3.46 11.05
N MET A 454 -36.47 2.71 12.11
CA MET A 454 -36.97 1.36 12.35
C MET A 454 -38.20 1.36 13.27
N LYS A 455 -39.08 0.39 13.10
CA LYS A 455 -40.11 0.05 14.09
C LYS A 455 -39.47 -0.63 15.31
N THR A 456 -40.18 -0.63 16.43
CA THR A 456 -39.73 -1.24 17.69
C THR A 456 -39.56 -2.76 17.64
N ASP A 457 -40.24 -3.42 16.70
CA ASP A 457 -40.20 -4.85 16.45
C ASP A 457 -39.74 -5.07 15.00
N SER A 458 -38.43 -5.04 14.78
CA SER A 458 -37.83 -5.04 13.46
C SER A 458 -36.60 -5.93 13.38
N THR A 459 -36.33 -6.40 12.17
CA THR A 459 -35.19 -7.28 11.87
C THR A 459 -34.08 -6.49 11.20
N LEU A 460 -32.84 -6.75 11.60
CA LEU A 460 -31.65 -6.18 11.00
C LEU A 460 -30.79 -7.30 10.43
N ILE A 461 -30.48 -7.23 9.14
CA ILE A 461 -29.51 -8.09 8.48
C ILE A 461 -28.32 -7.23 8.09
N THR A 462 -27.12 -7.61 8.51
CA THR A 462 -25.91 -6.84 8.19
C THR A 462 -24.85 -7.69 7.54
N LEU A 463 -24.26 -7.19 6.46
CA LEU A 463 -23.13 -7.80 5.78
C LEU A 463 -21.83 -7.26 6.36
N ILE A 464 -21.23 -8.05 7.24
CA ILE A 464 -19.96 -7.77 7.90
C ILE A 464 -18.82 -8.04 6.93
N LYS A 465 -18.09 -6.99 6.59
CA LYS A 465 -16.93 -6.99 5.68
C LYS A 465 -15.65 -6.74 6.48
N PRO A 466 -14.88 -7.78 6.84
CA PRO A 466 -13.68 -7.63 7.67
C PRO A 466 -12.70 -6.56 7.21
N GLN A 467 -12.56 -6.34 5.91
CA GLN A 467 -11.67 -5.32 5.36
C GLN A 467 -12.06 -3.87 5.71
N PHE A 468 -13.33 -3.60 6.04
CA PHE A 468 -13.79 -2.27 6.44
C PHE A 468 -13.96 -2.14 7.97
N GLU A 469 -13.91 -3.26 8.67
CA GLU A 469 -14.11 -3.34 10.12
C GLU A 469 -12.80 -3.59 10.88
N ALA A 470 -11.84 -4.29 10.27
CA ALA A 470 -10.54 -4.52 10.89
C ALA A 470 -9.73 -3.22 10.95
N ARG A 471 -8.83 -3.14 11.93
CA ARG A 471 -7.84 -2.06 11.98
C ARG A 471 -6.94 -2.14 10.74
N ARG A 472 -6.48 -0.98 10.25
CA ARG A 472 -5.61 -0.88 9.04
C ARG A 472 -4.38 -1.81 9.10
N SER A 473 -3.80 -2.03 10.29
CA SER A 473 -2.66 -2.92 10.49
C SER A 473 -2.96 -4.41 10.29
N LYS A 474 -4.24 -4.81 10.37
CA LYS A 474 -4.71 -6.19 10.22
C LYS A 474 -5.26 -6.49 8.82
N VAL A 475 -5.25 -5.50 7.93
CA VAL A 475 -5.64 -5.66 6.52
C VAL A 475 -4.39 -5.92 5.70
N GLY A 476 -4.33 -7.09 5.05
CA GLY A 476 -3.18 -7.50 4.26
C GLY A 476 -3.03 -6.72 2.95
N GLY A 477 -1.94 -7.00 2.23
CA GLY A 477 -1.71 -6.45 0.89
C GLY A 477 -2.89 -6.70 -0.05
N GLY A 478 -3.32 -5.65 -0.76
CA GLY A 478 -4.48 -5.70 -1.66
C GLY A 478 -5.84 -5.63 -0.97
N GLY A 479 -5.91 -5.17 0.29
CA GLY A 479 -7.20 -4.97 0.97
C GLY A 479 -7.84 -6.26 1.50
N ILE A 480 -7.09 -7.38 1.53
CA ILE A 480 -7.64 -8.70 1.85
C ILE A 480 -7.31 -9.07 3.31
N VAL A 481 -8.34 -9.41 4.07
CA VAL A 481 -8.20 -10.01 5.40
C VAL A 481 -8.27 -11.52 5.25
N ARG A 482 -7.14 -12.20 5.46
CA ARG A 482 -7.02 -13.67 5.33
C ARG A 482 -7.02 -14.42 6.64
N ASP A 483 -6.60 -13.76 7.72
CA ASP A 483 -6.44 -14.37 9.03
C ASP A 483 -7.81 -14.65 9.67
N PRO A 484 -8.16 -15.93 9.94
CA PRO A 484 -9.41 -16.30 10.61
C PRO A 484 -9.58 -15.68 12.00
N LEU A 485 -8.47 -15.42 12.72
CA LEU A 485 -8.55 -14.77 14.04
C LEU A 485 -9.03 -13.33 13.92
N VAL A 486 -8.62 -12.63 12.86
CA VAL A 486 -9.11 -11.27 12.56
C VAL A 486 -10.57 -11.31 12.14
N HIS A 487 -11.01 -12.34 11.39
CA HIS A 487 -12.43 -12.51 11.08
C HIS A 487 -13.26 -12.68 12.35
N LYS A 488 -12.83 -13.55 13.25
CA LYS A 488 -13.51 -13.79 14.53
C LYS A 488 -13.57 -12.52 15.39
N GLU A 489 -12.45 -11.83 15.55
CA GLU A 489 -12.39 -10.56 16.29
C GLU A 489 -13.35 -9.51 15.73
N VAL A 490 -13.42 -9.39 14.40
CA VAL A 490 -14.37 -8.48 13.74
C VAL A 490 -15.80 -8.90 14.01
N LEU A 491 -16.13 -10.19 13.86
CA LEU A 491 -17.48 -10.71 14.11
C LEU A 491 -17.90 -10.43 15.55
N ASP A 492 -17.08 -10.80 16.53
CA ASP A 492 -17.35 -10.61 17.96
C ASP A 492 -17.56 -9.12 18.26
N ARG A 493 -16.68 -8.24 17.76
CA ARG A 493 -16.80 -6.79 17.97
C ARG A 493 -18.08 -6.20 17.37
N ILE A 494 -18.46 -6.62 16.16
CA ILE A 494 -19.64 -6.08 15.49
C ILE A 494 -20.92 -6.62 16.10
N ILE A 495 -20.97 -7.91 16.42
CA ILE A 495 -22.13 -8.51 17.09
C ILE A 495 -22.35 -7.82 18.44
N SER A 496 -21.34 -7.77 19.31
CA SER A 496 -21.49 -7.11 20.62
C SER A 496 -21.80 -5.62 20.48
N GLY A 497 -21.17 -4.93 19.54
CA GLY A 497 -21.46 -3.51 19.31
C GLY A 497 -22.88 -3.25 18.80
N VAL A 498 -23.47 -4.15 18.02
CA VAL A 498 -24.89 -4.05 17.60
C VAL A 498 -25.83 -4.38 18.77
N GLU A 499 -25.46 -5.35 19.62
CA GLU A 499 -26.23 -5.68 20.82
C GLU A 499 -26.30 -4.52 21.83
N GLU A 500 -25.23 -3.72 21.95
CA GLU A 500 -25.21 -2.49 22.75
C GLU A 500 -26.25 -1.45 22.28
N PHE A 501 -26.73 -1.53 21.03
CA PHE A 501 -27.80 -0.69 20.50
C PHE A 501 -29.21 -1.24 20.76
N GLY A 502 -29.36 -2.28 21.58
CA GLY A 502 -30.67 -2.86 21.93
C GLY A 502 -31.15 -3.91 20.94
N PHE A 503 -30.23 -4.66 20.33
CA PHE A 503 -30.54 -5.77 19.43
C PHE A 503 -30.13 -7.10 20.04
N CYS A 504 -30.82 -8.18 19.66
CA CYS A 504 -30.47 -9.54 20.00
C CYS A 504 -29.97 -10.27 18.75
N ASN A 505 -28.76 -10.81 18.81
CA ASN A 505 -28.19 -11.61 17.73
C ASN A 505 -28.94 -12.95 17.55
N LYS A 506 -29.32 -13.27 16.32
CA LYS A 506 -29.92 -14.56 15.91
C LYS A 506 -28.90 -15.52 15.31
N GLY A 507 -27.67 -15.06 15.09
CA GLY A 507 -26.57 -15.83 14.53
C GLY A 507 -25.96 -15.16 13.31
N TRP A 508 -24.91 -15.79 12.78
CA TRP A 508 -24.24 -15.35 11.56
C TRP A 508 -23.89 -16.54 10.66
N ILE A 509 -23.76 -16.28 9.36
CA ILE A 509 -23.34 -17.25 8.33
C ILE A 509 -22.23 -16.64 7.45
N GLU A 510 -21.39 -17.47 6.84
CA GLU A 510 -20.46 -17.01 5.78
C GLU A 510 -21.26 -16.70 4.50
N SER A 511 -20.96 -15.59 3.84
CA SER A 511 -21.60 -15.22 2.58
C SER A 511 -21.31 -16.27 1.49
N PRO A 512 -22.30 -16.69 0.68
CA PRO A 512 -22.11 -17.72 -0.34
C PRO A 512 -21.17 -17.27 -1.48
N ILE A 513 -20.94 -15.96 -1.59
CA ILE A 513 -20.03 -15.37 -2.57
C ILE A 513 -19.02 -14.46 -1.87
N LYS A 514 -17.78 -14.50 -2.36
CA LYS A 514 -16.72 -13.62 -1.86
C LYS A 514 -16.91 -12.19 -2.38
N GLY A 515 -16.39 -11.22 -1.63
CA GLY A 515 -16.31 -9.81 -2.04
C GLY A 515 -15.45 -9.61 -3.30
N ALA A 516 -15.46 -8.38 -3.85
CA ALA A 516 -14.82 -8.06 -5.14
C ALA A 516 -13.33 -8.44 -5.22
N GLU A 517 -12.60 -8.39 -4.11
CA GLU A 517 -11.17 -8.70 -4.00
C GLU A 517 -10.90 -10.11 -3.43
N GLY A 518 -11.94 -10.93 -3.28
CA GLY A 518 -11.84 -12.27 -2.70
C GLY A 518 -11.90 -12.33 -1.17
N ASN A 519 -12.25 -11.21 -0.52
CA ASN A 519 -12.52 -11.17 0.92
C ASN A 519 -13.68 -12.10 1.28
N LYS A 520 -13.54 -12.82 2.39
CA LYS A 520 -14.67 -13.49 3.05
C LYS A 520 -15.52 -12.43 3.71
N GLU A 521 -16.83 -12.55 3.57
CA GLU A 521 -17.82 -11.65 4.16
C GLU A 521 -18.82 -12.51 4.91
N PHE A 522 -19.47 -11.93 5.93
CA PHE A 522 -20.35 -12.66 6.82
C PHE A 522 -21.70 -11.93 6.94
N LEU A 523 -22.80 -12.66 6.99
CA LEU A 523 -24.13 -12.11 7.22
C LEU A 523 -24.52 -12.41 8.65
N ALA A 524 -24.88 -11.39 9.41
CA ALA A 524 -25.43 -11.54 10.76
C ALA A 524 -26.87 -11.01 10.80
N CYS A 525 -27.73 -11.73 11.53
CA CYS A 525 -29.12 -11.37 11.70
C CYS A 525 -29.38 -10.98 13.15
N PHE A 526 -30.14 -9.91 13.34
CA PHE A 526 -30.50 -9.38 14.64
C PHE A 526 -31.98 -9.04 14.67
N HIS A 527 -32.52 -9.03 15.88
CA HIS A 527 -33.88 -8.60 16.14
C HIS A 527 -33.88 -7.51 17.21
N SER A 528 -34.64 -6.43 17.03
CA SER A 528 -34.71 -5.37 18.03
C SER A 528 -35.34 -5.90 19.32
N ILE A 529 -34.78 -5.52 20.46
CA ILE A 529 -35.34 -5.83 21.77
C ILE A 529 -36.34 -4.72 22.11
N ARG A 530 -37.56 -5.08 22.47
CA ARG A 530 -38.54 -4.12 23.00
C ARG A 530 -37.99 -3.57 24.33
N VAL A 531 -37.53 -2.33 24.33
CA VAL A 531 -37.26 -1.61 25.58
C VAL A 531 -38.62 -1.11 26.09
N SER A 532 -39.10 -1.68 27.19
CA SER A 532 -40.26 -1.14 27.90
C SER A 532 -39.95 0.28 28.36
N GLU A 533 -40.86 1.23 28.14
CA GLU A 533 -40.72 2.68 28.36
C GLU A 533 -40.28 3.12 29.78
N SER A 534 -40.13 2.21 30.75
CA SER A 534 -39.73 2.50 32.13
C SER A 534 -38.24 2.81 32.36
N GLN A 535 -37.40 2.87 31.32
CA GLN A 535 -35.95 3.13 31.45
C GLN A 535 -35.43 4.38 30.71
N GLN A 536 -36.31 5.19 30.11
CA GLN A 536 -35.90 6.40 29.38
C GLN A 536 -35.80 7.68 30.24
N GLU A 537 -36.05 7.61 31.56
CA GLU A 537 -35.96 8.75 32.49
C GLU A 537 -34.87 8.60 33.59
N ARG A 538 -33.71 7.98 33.30
CA ARG A 538 -32.58 8.02 34.25
C ARG A 538 -31.30 8.56 33.66
#